data_AF-A0A961JIB8-F1
#
_entry.id   AF-A0A961JIB8-F1
#
_cell.length_a   1.000
_cell.length_b   1.000
_cell.length_c   1.000
_cell.angle_alpha   90.00
_cell.angle_beta   90.00
_cell.angle_gamma   90.00
#
_symmetry.space_group_name_H-M   'P 1'
#
loop_
_entity.id
_entity.type
_entity.pdbx_description
1 polymer ?
#
loop_
_entity_poly.entity_id
_entity_poly.type
_entity_poly.pdbx_seq_one_letter_code
_entity_poly.pdbx_strand_id
1 'polypeptide(L)'
;MIVCHCNTISDHDIRAAVDWMRAADPDTVITPGKIYRALGKRADCGGCLPLFLDTMRSCDSLGVPMQLRGLRRATTQGSDHEGRHEGHRLSQQRPAQ
;
A
#
# COMPACT_ATOMS: atom_id res chain seq x y z
N MET A 1 11.16 -10.73 10.81
CA MET A 1 11.89 -9.46 10.69
C MET A 1 10.93 -8.27 10.69
N ILE A 2 11.25 -7.16 11.36
CA ILE A 2 10.46 -5.92 11.27
C ILE A 2 10.70 -5.27 9.90
N VAL A 3 9.63 -5.01 9.16
CA VAL A 3 9.64 -4.38 7.83
C VAL A 3 9.28 -2.90 7.93
N CYS A 4 8.23 -2.54 8.70
CA CYS A 4 7.86 -1.15 8.97
C CYS A 4 8.11 -0.80 10.43
N HIS A 5 9.03 0.13 10.68
CA HIS A 5 9.30 0.61 12.03
C HIS A 5 8.14 1.45 12.62
N CYS A 6 7.62 2.44 11.88
CA CYS A 6 6.58 3.35 12.38
C CYS A 6 5.34 2.62 12.90
N ASN A 7 4.92 1.59 12.17
CA ASN A 7 3.72 0.83 12.45
C ASN A 7 4.00 -0.52 13.11
N THR A 8 5.27 -0.86 13.40
CA THR A 8 5.69 -2.19 13.90
C THR A 8 5.04 -3.32 13.11
N ILE A 9 5.27 -3.34 11.79
CA ILE A 9 4.78 -4.39 10.88
C ILE A 9 5.95 -5.31 10.58
N SER A 10 5.78 -6.59 10.84
CA SER A 10 6.74 -7.65 10.52
C SER A 10 6.48 -8.26 9.15
N ASP A 11 7.46 -9.00 8.66
CA ASP A 11 7.33 -9.84 7.47
C ASP A 11 6.25 -10.92 7.65
N HIS A 12 6.08 -11.45 8.87
CA HIS A 12 5.00 -12.39 9.19
C HIS A 12 3.62 -11.74 9.02
N ASP A 13 3.44 -10.52 9.53
CA ASP A 13 2.17 -9.77 9.39
C ASP A 13 1.82 -9.56 7.91
N ILE A 14 2.82 -9.25 7.08
CA ILE A 14 2.63 -9.07 5.63
C ILE A 14 2.19 -10.38 4.99
N ARG A 15 2.89 -11.50 5.27
CA ARG A 15 2.53 -12.82 4.72
C ARG A 15 1.14 -13.27 5.13
N ALA A 16 0.82 -13.18 6.42
CA ALA A 16 -0.50 -13.53 6.94
C ALA A 16 -1.62 -12.68 6.31
N ALA A 17 -1.38 -11.38 6.12
CA ALA A 17 -2.35 -10.51 5.45
C ALA A 17 -2.53 -10.87 3.97
N VAL A 18 -1.46 -11.20 3.25
CA VAL A 18 -1.53 -11.64 1.84
C VAL A 18 -2.32 -12.94 1.73
N ASP A 19 -2.01 -13.93 2.56
CA ASP A 19 -2.68 -15.24 2.54
C ASP A 19 -4.17 -15.12 2.88
N TRP A 20 -4.51 -14.31 3.90
CA TRP A 20 -5.90 -14.03 4.24
C TRP A 20 -6.64 -13.33 3.09
N MET A 21 -6.03 -12.33 2.44
CA MET A 21 -6.64 -11.66 1.29
C MET A 21 -6.88 -12.61 0.12
N ARG A 22 -5.92 -13.50 -0.17
CA ARG A 22 -6.08 -14.52 -1.23
C ARG A 22 -7.14 -15.55 -0.91
N ALA A 23 -7.23 -15.98 0.35
CA ALA A 23 -8.28 -16.90 0.78
C ALA A 23 -9.67 -16.26 0.72
N ALA A 24 -9.76 -14.96 1.03
CA ALA A 24 -11.02 -14.21 0.99
C ALA A 24 -11.48 -13.86 -0.44
N ASP A 25 -10.54 -13.49 -1.31
CA ASP A 25 -10.80 -13.11 -2.70
C ASP A 25 -9.58 -13.45 -3.58
N PRO A 26 -9.61 -14.59 -4.30
CA PRO A 26 -8.52 -15.04 -5.17
C PRO A 26 -8.15 -14.02 -6.25
N ASP A 27 -9.13 -13.25 -6.73
CA ASP A 27 -8.98 -12.29 -7.82
C ASP A 27 -8.57 -10.90 -7.31
N THR A 28 -8.39 -10.72 -6.00
CA THR A 28 -8.06 -9.39 -5.48
C THR A 28 -6.66 -8.95 -5.89
N VAL A 29 -6.52 -7.71 -6.40
CA VAL A 29 -5.19 -7.11 -6.56
C VAL A 29 -4.70 -6.68 -5.18
N ILE A 30 -3.67 -7.35 -4.67
CA ILE A 30 -3.07 -7.05 -3.37
C ILE A 30 -2.03 -5.93 -3.53
N THR A 31 -2.19 -4.86 -2.76
CA THR A 31 -1.28 -3.71 -2.76
C THR A 31 -0.83 -3.42 -1.32
N PRO A 32 0.32 -2.73 -1.10
CA PRO A 32 0.73 -2.33 0.23
C PRO A 32 -0.37 -1.58 0.99
N GLY A 33 -1.08 -0.67 0.31
CA GLY A 33 -2.19 0.08 0.91
C GLY A 33 -3.33 -0.82 1.41
N LYS A 34 -3.68 -1.89 0.67
CA LYS A 34 -4.65 -2.89 1.16
C LYS A 34 -4.13 -3.65 2.37
N ILE A 35 -2.84 -4.00 2.41
CA ILE A 35 -2.22 -4.66 3.57
C ILE A 35 -2.26 -3.76 4.80
N TYR A 36 -1.86 -2.49 4.68
CA TYR A 36 -2.02 -1.52 5.76
C TYR A 36 -3.46 -1.48 6.28
N ARG A 37 -4.44 -1.38 5.38
CA ARG A 37 -5.85 -1.33 5.74
C ARG A 37 -6.35 -2.62 6.40
N ALA A 38 -5.94 -3.79 5.92
CA ALA A 38 -6.30 -5.08 6.50
C ALA A 38 -5.72 -5.26 7.92
N LEU A 39 -4.53 -4.72 8.16
CA LEU A 39 -3.90 -4.67 9.49
C LEU A 39 -4.47 -3.56 10.39
N GLY A 40 -5.43 -2.77 9.92
CA GLY A 40 -6.00 -1.63 10.66
C GLY A 40 -5.04 -0.45 10.83
N LYS A 41 -4.01 -0.33 9.99
CA LYS A 41 -2.95 0.68 10.09
C LYS A 41 -2.98 1.64 8.90
N ARG A 42 -2.32 2.80 9.04
CA ARG A 42 -2.05 3.76 7.96
C ARG A 42 -0.55 3.94 7.81
N ALA A 43 -0.07 4.16 6.60
CA ALA A 43 1.35 4.43 6.38
C ALA A 43 1.71 5.84 6.90
N ASP A 44 2.76 5.95 7.72
CA ASP A 44 3.19 7.24 8.29
C ASP A 44 4.26 7.93 7.42
N CYS A 45 5.37 7.24 7.13
CA CYS A 45 6.51 7.84 6.40
C CYS A 45 6.78 7.19 5.03
N GLY A 46 6.25 5.99 4.77
CA GLY A 46 6.49 5.25 3.52
C GLY A 46 7.90 4.70 3.31
N GLY A 47 8.87 4.98 4.20
CA GLY A 47 10.28 4.59 4.01
C GLY A 47 10.54 3.08 3.93
N CYS A 48 9.61 2.26 4.44
CA CYS A 48 9.70 0.80 4.34
C CYS A 48 9.23 0.21 3.00
N LEU A 49 8.64 1.03 2.10
CA LEU A 49 7.98 0.53 0.88
C LEU A 49 8.86 -0.40 0.01
N PRO A 50 10.16 -0.14 -0.21
CA PRO A 50 11.00 -1.05 -0.98
C PRO A 50 11.06 -2.45 -0.35
N LEU A 51 11.41 -2.53 0.94
CA LEU A 51 11.48 -3.78 1.69
C LEU A 51 10.11 -4.45 1.82
N PHE A 52 9.05 -3.65 1.95
CA PHE A 52 7.67 -4.12 2.00
C PHE A 52 7.28 -4.82 0.69
N LEU A 53 7.59 -4.21 -0.45
CA LEU A 53 7.34 -4.77 -1.77
C LEU A 53 8.17 -6.03 -2.01
N ASP A 54 9.44 -6.06 -1.58
CA ASP A 54 10.28 -7.25 -1.69
C ASP A 54 9.73 -8.40 -0.83
N THR A 55 9.27 -8.08 0.39
CA THR A 55 8.60 -9.06 1.26
C THR A 55 7.33 -9.60 0.59
N MET A 56 6.51 -8.73 0.00
CA MET A 56 5.32 -9.16 -0.75
C MET A 56 5.72 -10.08 -1.92
N ARG A 57 6.71 -9.71 -2.74
CA ARG A 57 7.17 -10.50 -3.89
C ARG A 57 7.69 -11.88 -3.50
N SER A 58 8.20 -12.02 -2.28
CA SER A 58 8.62 -13.31 -1.72
C SER A 58 7.48 -14.23 -1.30
N CYS A 59 6.22 -13.76 -1.33
CA CYS A 59 5.05 -14.58 -1.03
C CYS A 59 4.60 -15.32 -2.30
N ASP A 60 4.62 -16.65 -2.26
CA ASP A 60 4.18 -17.49 -3.40
C ASP A 60 2.72 -17.20 -3.80
N SER A 61 1.88 -16.81 -2.83
CA SER A 61 0.48 -16.46 -3.00
C SER A 61 0.24 -15.08 -3.63
N LEU A 62 1.28 -14.27 -3.89
CA LEU A 62 1.09 -12.90 -4.43
C LEU A 62 0.75 -12.87 -5.93
N GLY A 63 0.82 -14.00 -6.66
CA GLY A 63 0.60 -14.04 -8.10
C GLY A 63 -0.60 -13.21 -8.59
N VAL A 64 -0.39 -12.36 -9.60
CA VAL A 64 -1.48 -11.60 -10.24
C VAL A 64 -2.24 -12.56 -11.17
N PRO A 65 -3.56 -12.76 -10.99
CA PRO A 65 -4.40 -13.56 -11.88
C PRO A 65 -4.23 -13.15 -13.34
N MET A 66 -4.17 -14.12 -14.26
CA MET A 66 -3.89 -13.87 -15.67
C MET A 66 -4.89 -12.88 -16.30
N GLN A 67 -6.14 -12.97 -15.89
CA GLN A 67 -7.27 -12.15 -16.33
C GLN A 67 -7.11 -10.66 -15.97
N LEU A 68 -6.30 -10.37 -14.95
CA LEU A 68 -6.04 -9.00 -14.49
C LEU A 68 -4.73 -8.44 -15.04
N ARG A 69 -3.89 -9.26 -15.67
CA ARG A 69 -2.63 -8.81 -16.28
C ARG A 69 -2.94 -7.98 -17.52
N GLY A 70 -2.33 -6.80 -17.62
CA GLY A 70 -2.52 -5.90 -18.76
C GLY A 70 -3.82 -5.08 -18.73
N LEU A 71 -4.58 -5.13 -17.63
CA LEU A 71 -5.72 -4.24 -17.43
C LEU A 71 -5.24 -2.79 -17.44
N ARG A 72 -5.61 -2.02 -18.47
CA ARG A 72 -5.43 -0.57 -18.50
C ARG A 72 -6.58 0.08 -17.75
N ARG A 73 -6.35 1.27 -17.20
CA ARG A 73 -7.41 2.08 -16.59
C ARG A 73 -8.58 2.16 -17.56
N ALA A 74 -9.70 1.52 -17.22
CA ALA A 74 -10.95 1.78 -17.91
C ALA A 74 -11.24 3.28 -17.76
N THR A 75 -11.66 3.95 -18.84
CA THR A 75 -12.21 5.30 -18.76
C THR A 75 -13.51 5.23 -17.97
N THR A 76 -13.42 5.19 -16.65
CA THR A 76 -14.55 5.45 -15.78
C THR A 76 -14.94 6.90 -16.01
N GLN A 77 -16.16 7.15 -16.51
CA GLN A 77 -16.86 8.43 -16.37
C GLN A 77 -17.05 8.69 -14.87
N GLY A 78 -15.98 9.09 -14.19
CA GLY A 78 -16.01 9.64 -12.85
C GLY A 78 -15.65 11.10 -13.00
N SER A 79 -16.55 12.00 -12.61
CA SER A 79 -16.26 13.42 -12.55
C SER A 79 -14.95 13.65 -11.79
N ASP A 80 -14.06 14.44 -12.38
CA ASP A 80 -12.78 14.83 -11.81
C ASP A 80 -13.02 15.73 -10.58
N HIS A 81 -13.38 15.11 -9.45
CA HIS A 81 -13.39 15.76 -8.13
C HIS A 81 -12.16 15.35 -7.32
N GLU A 82 -11.04 15.07 -7.98
CA GLU A 82 -9.73 15.08 -7.34
C GLU A 82 -9.20 16.52 -7.34
N GLY A 83 -9.90 17.38 -6.60
CA GLY A 83 -9.31 18.63 -6.14
C GLY A 83 -8.08 18.27 -5.30
N ARG A 84 -6.88 18.56 -5.80
CA ARG A 84 -5.72 18.77 -4.93
C ARG A 84 -6.08 20.00 -4.10
N HIS A 85 -6.43 19.81 -2.83
CA HIS A 85 -6.55 20.95 -1.91
C HIS A 85 -5.25 21.75 -1.99
N GLU A 86 -5.33 22.99 -2.47
CA GLU A 86 -4.24 23.96 -2.41
C GLU A 86 -3.96 24.18 -0.93
N GLY A 87 -3.00 23.43 -0.40
CA GLY A 87 -2.54 23.61 0.96
C GLY A 87 -1.89 24.97 1.05
N HIS A 88 -2.52 25.91 1.76
CA HIS A 88 -1.87 27.13 2.24
C HIS A 88 -0.90 26.77 3.38
N ARG A 89 0.03 25.83 3.15
CA ARG A 89 1.12 25.56 4.09
C ARG A 89 2.21 26.59 3.80
N LEU A 90 2.12 27.73 4.48
CA LEU A 90 3.26 28.65 4.59
C LEU A 90 4.40 27.89 5.27
N SER A 91 5.45 27.61 4.50
CA SER A 91 6.70 27.07 5.03
C SER A 91 7.37 28.14 5.87
N GLN A 92 7.07 28.20 7.17
CA GLN A 92 7.85 29.02 8.09
C GLN A 92 9.14 28.26 8.40
N GLN A 93 10.19 28.56 7.63
CA GLN A 93 11.56 28.24 8.02
C GLN A 93 11.86 29.01 9.31
N ARG A 94 11.98 28.32 10.44
CA ARG A 94 12.52 28.92 11.67
C ARG A 94 14.02 29.13 11.43
N PRO A 95 14.58 30.33 11.59
CA PRO A 95 16.03 30.48 11.60
C PRO A 95 16.59 29.73 12.82
N ALA A 96 17.68 28.98 12.58
CA ALA A 96 18.48 28.39 13.64
C ALA A 96 19.09 29.52 14.49
N GLN A 97 18.99 29.39 15.82
CA GLN A 97 19.83 30.11 16.78
C GLN A 97 20.96 29.19 17.19
#